data_AF-A0A1F8SGF0-F1
#
_entry.id   AF-A0A1F8SGF0-F1
#
_cell.length_a   1.000
_cell.length_b   1.000
_cell.length_c   1.000
_cell.angle_alpha   90.00
_cell.angle_beta   90.00
_cell.angle_gamma   90.00
#
_symmetry.space_group_name_H-M   'P 1'
#
loop_
_entity.id
_entity.type
_entity.pdbx_description
1 polymer ?
#
loop_
_entity_poly.entity_id
_entity_poly.type
_entity_poly.pdbx_seq_one_letter_code
_entity_poly.pdbx_strand_id
1 'polypeptide(L)'
;MKSESSYWVKAIQNGLIGGGIALLLSLIGLVLAFKTTYIIDGLFTMGHVFAFSAIIFEGFQSVRKAPSQNTFTLLTIGGLTGILGGAVLVIAIAIQQLVNLRSVLINFSPDLIKLLTFNLSLAPGLLVLLGICLILGVVGAGLFLLPSRIREAITQGFLTVVVMGLFRDLLVTVINLWGIVKNVFLWLFAQSGLSIPGAIVLFLVIGALVYWRSGRTTKVSAIKRNPRQQRMFRWGGMAVIVLFVLLLPPILGSYFSEIFDQVGIYILMGLGLNIVVGFAGLLDLGYVAFYAIGAYTLGILTTSEAVGIWHLTFWEATPIAILVAVFAGVVLGLPILRLRGDYLAIVTLGFGEIIRIVVLSDWLKPLLGGSEGVQRISQPTIGSFIFNNQQRLYYVILVGILIAGFISVRLKDSHLGRSWMALREDEDVAEAMGINKVITKLLAFAMGALFSGLGGALFATKIGSVYPQSFSFIVSINILSLI
;
A
#
# COMPACT_ATOMS: atom_id res chain seq x y z
N MET A 1 41.85 -21.77 12.06
CA MET A 1 41.57 -21.00 13.29
C MET A 1 41.44 -19.53 12.94
N LYS A 2 40.24 -18.94 12.96
CA LYS A 2 40.11 -17.47 12.94
C LYS A 2 40.51 -16.98 14.34
N SER A 3 41.51 -16.09 14.44
CA SER A 3 42.03 -15.59 15.71
C SER A 3 40.93 -14.90 16.53
N GLU A 4 41.04 -14.95 17.85
CA GLU A 4 40.11 -14.30 18.79
C GLU A 4 39.92 -12.79 18.51
N SER A 5 40.92 -12.12 17.92
CA SER A 5 40.83 -10.73 17.50
C SER A 5 39.78 -10.46 16.41
N SER A 6 39.43 -11.45 15.59
CA SER A 6 38.50 -11.25 14.46
C SER A 6 37.06 -11.00 14.91
N TYR A 7 36.67 -11.47 16.09
CA TYR A 7 35.27 -11.37 16.57
C TYR A 7 34.99 -10.02 17.22
N TRP A 8 35.92 -9.50 18.01
CA TRP A 8 35.82 -8.17 18.62
C TRP A 8 35.81 -7.06 17.57
N VAL A 9 36.62 -7.18 16.51
CA VAL A 9 36.59 -6.24 15.39
C VAL A 9 35.23 -6.24 14.70
N LYS A 10 34.61 -7.41 14.51
CA LYS A 10 33.26 -7.50 13.94
C LYS A 10 32.18 -6.95 14.88
N ALA A 11 32.33 -7.16 16.18
CA ALA A 11 31.43 -6.59 17.19
C ALA A 11 31.46 -5.04 17.10
N ILE A 12 32.65 -4.46 16.96
CA ILE A 12 32.84 -3.02 16.77
C ILE A 12 32.19 -2.55 15.47
N GLN A 13 32.47 -3.23 14.35
CA GLN A 13 31.89 -2.89 13.04
C GLN A 13 30.37 -2.94 13.06
N ASN A 14 29.78 -4.02 13.59
CA ASN A 14 28.33 -4.16 13.70
C ASN A 14 27.72 -3.11 14.63
N GLY A 15 28.37 -2.77 15.75
CA GLY A 15 27.91 -1.71 16.65
C GLY A 15 27.87 -0.35 15.96
N LEU A 16 28.93 0.01 15.22
CA LEU A 16 28.98 1.24 14.42
C LEU A 16 27.93 1.26 13.31
N ILE A 17 27.72 0.13 12.61
CA ILE A 17 26.68 -0.01 11.59
C ILE A 17 25.30 0.17 12.22
N GLY A 18 25.01 -0.49 13.36
CA GLY A 18 23.73 -0.38 14.05
C GLY A 18 23.44 1.04 14.53
N GLY A 19 24.43 1.72 15.11
CA GLY A 19 24.33 3.13 15.48
C GLY A 19 24.15 4.06 14.28
N GLY A 20 24.86 3.79 13.17
CA GLY A 20 24.71 4.51 11.91
C GLY A 20 23.32 4.36 11.30
N ILE A 21 22.75 3.16 11.30
CA ILE A 21 21.37 2.91 10.83
C ILE A 21 20.38 3.64 11.73
N ALA A 22 20.51 3.55 13.06
CA ALA A 22 19.65 4.26 14.00
C ALA A 22 19.68 5.78 13.78
N LEU A 23 20.87 6.33 13.55
CA LEU A 23 21.07 7.74 13.23
C LEU A 23 20.42 8.11 11.88
N LEU A 24 20.61 7.30 10.83
CA LEU A 24 20.01 7.52 9.52
C LEU A 24 18.47 7.49 9.59
N LEU A 25 17.88 6.51 10.29
CA LEU A 25 16.43 6.45 10.49
C LEU A 25 15.91 7.70 11.23
N SER A 26 16.69 8.22 12.18
CA SER A 26 16.39 9.46 12.88
C SER A 26 16.48 10.68 11.96
N LEU A 27 17.49 10.75 11.10
CA LEU A 27 17.73 11.85 10.16
C LEU A 27 16.77 11.89 8.96
N ILE A 28 16.29 10.73 8.50
CA ILE A 28 15.22 10.64 7.48
C ILE A 28 13.89 11.19 8.04
N GLY A 29 13.76 11.28 9.36
CA GLY A 29 12.56 11.78 10.05
C GLY A 29 11.59 10.69 10.46
N LEU A 30 11.93 9.40 10.25
CA LEU A 30 11.07 8.27 10.59
C LEU A 30 10.79 8.22 12.11
N VAL A 31 11.82 8.40 12.94
CA VAL A 31 11.68 8.40 14.40
C VAL A 31 10.75 9.52 14.90
N LEU A 32 10.85 10.70 14.29
CA LEU A 32 10.05 11.87 14.65
C LEU A 32 8.59 11.74 14.17
N ALA A 33 8.39 11.22 12.96
CA ALA A 33 7.06 11.02 12.36
C ALA A 33 6.17 10.13 13.24
N PHE A 34 6.77 9.16 13.93
CA PHE A 34 6.10 8.22 14.82
C PHE A 34 6.25 8.55 16.31
N LYS A 35 6.50 9.82 16.66
CA LYS A 35 6.65 10.25 18.06
C LYS A 35 5.36 10.11 18.87
N THR A 36 4.20 10.28 18.24
CA THR A 36 2.88 10.22 18.89
C THR A 36 2.21 8.85 18.78
N THR A 37 2.76 7.94 17.99
CA THR A 37 2.21 6.60 17.80
C THR A 37 2.73 5.67 18.90
N TYR A 38 1.93 5.39 19.92
CA TYR A 38 2.33 4.48 20.99
C TYR A 38 2.07 3.03 20.60
N ILE A 39 3.04 2.15 20.83
CA ILE A 39 2.84 0.71 20.73
C ILE A 39 2.19 0.22 22.02
N ILE A 40 2.76 0.60 23.16
CA ILE A 40 2.18 0.37 24.48
C ILE A 40 1.97 1.75 25.11
N ASP A 41 0.72 2.01 25.49
CA ASP A 41 0.28 3.32 25.96
C ASP A 41 1.12 3.80 27.15
N GLY A 42 1.63 5.02 27.06
CA GLY A 42 2.47 5.65 28.08
C GLY A 42 3.89 5.08 28.24
N LEU A 43 4.26 3.97 27.57
CA LEU A 43 5.57 3.33 27.73
C LEU A 43 6.48 3.49 26.51
N PHE A 44 6.04 3.00 25.34
CA PHE A 44 6.89 2.89 24.16
C PHE A 44 6.20 3.45 22.92
N THR A 45 6.85 4.39 22.25
CA THR A 45 6.40 4.89 20.93
C THR A 45 7.06 4.11 19.81
N MET A 46 6.42 4.08 18.65
CA MET A 46 6.95 3.46 17.44
C MET A 46 8.25 4.15 16.99
N GLY A 47 8.40 5.45 17.26
CA GLY A 47 9.67 6.15 17.09
C GLY A 47 10.84 5.50 17.86
N HIS A 48 10.63 5.14 19.13
CA HIS A 48 11.65 4.43 19.91
C HIS A 48 11.97 3.05 19.30
N VAL A 49 10.96 2.30 18.84
CA VAL A 49 11.20 1.00 18.20
C VAL A 49 12.02 1.15 16.92
N PHE A 50 11.76 2.15 16.08
CA PHE A 50 12.60 2.40 14.91
C PHE A 50 14.05 2.74 15.30
N ALA A 51 14.25 3.64 16.27
CA ALA A 51 15.57 4.04 16.72
C ALA A 51 16.39 2.86 17.27
N PHE A 52 15.75 1.92 17.97
CA PHE A 52 16.43 0.86 18.71
C PHE A 52 16.45 -0.51 18.02
N SER A 53 15.58 -0.74 17.03
CA SER A 53 15.49 -2.03 16.31
C SER A 53 16.82 -2.46 15.67
N ALA A 54 17.56 -1.51 15.09
CA ALA A 54 18.86 -1.76 14.47
C ALA A 54 19.90 -2.27 15.48
N ILE A 55 19.88 -1.73 16.71
CA ILE A 55 20.83 -2.10 17.78
C ILE A 55 20.57 -3.54 18.24
N ILE A 56 19.30 -3.92 18.42
CA ILE A 56 18.92 -5.30 18.77
C ILE A 56 19.35 -6.27 17.65
N PHE A 57 19.09 -5.91 16.40
CA PHE A 57 19.41 -6.73 15.23
C PHE A 57 20.92 -6.96 15.07
N GLU A 58 21.72 -5.91 15.21
CA GLU A 58 23.19 -6.02 15.14
C GLU A 58 23.78 -6.75 16.35
N GLY A 59 23.17 -6.61 17.53
CA GLY A 59 23.49 -7.43 18.71
C GLY A 59 23.28 -8.92 18.43
N PHE A 60 22.19 -9.30 17.75
CA PHE A 60 21.95 -10.69 17.34
C PHE A 60 22.93 -11.16 16.24
N GLN A 61 23.20 -10.34 15.22
CA GLN A 61 24.07 -10.69 14.11
C GLN A 61 25.55 -10.81 14.50
N SER A 62 26.01 -10.01 15.47
CA SER A 62 27.39 -10.06 15.97
C SER A 62 27.70 -11.41 16.62
N VAL A 63 26.77 -11.92 17.42
CA VAL A 63 26.86 -13.22 18.09
C VAL A 63 26.69 -14.39 17.11
N ARG A 64 25.77 -14.27 16.14
CA ARG A 64 25.57 -15.32 15.12
C ARG A 64 26.83 -15.61 14.30
N LYS A 65 27.68 -14.61 14.09
CA LYS A 65 28.94 -14.73 13.34
C LYS A 65 30.12 -15.16 14.23
N ALA A 66 29.93 -15.24 15.55
CA ALA A 66 30.92 -15.73 16.49
C ALA A 66 30.79 -17.27 16.64
N PRO A 67 31.91 -18.02 16.62
CA PRO A 67 31.89 -19.46 16.89
C PRO A 67 31.46 -19.75 18.34
N SER A 68 31.10 -21.02 18.62
CA SER A 68 30.58 -21.52 19.90
C SER A 68 31.50 -21.18 21.09
N GLN A 69 31.29 -20.00 21.66
CA GLN A 69 32.00 -19.43 22.80
C GLN A 69 31.13 -19.51 24.06
N ASN A 70 31.74 -19.29 25.23
CA ASN A 70 31.02 -19.24 26.50
C ASN A 70 29.90 -18.20 26.47
N THR A 71 28.77 -18.52 27.13
CA THR A 71 27.58 -17.66 27.23
C THR A 71 27.92 -16.22 27.65
N PHE A 72 28.83 -16.07 28.62
CA PHE A 72 29.28 -14.76 29.09
C PHE A 72 29.96 -13.94 27.97
N THR A 73 30.87 -14.54 27.21
CA THR A 73 31.57 -13.88 26.10
C THR A 73 30.60 -13.43 25.00
N LEU A 74 29.55 -14.22 24.73
CA LEU A 74 28.53 -13.84 23.74
C LEU A 74 27.69 -12.64 24.22
N LEU A 75 27.35 -12.59 25.51
CA LEU A 75 26.64 -11.45 26.09
C LEU A 75 27.52 -10.19 26.14
N THR A 76 28.83 -10.31 26.41
CA THR A 76 29.73 -9.14 26.37
C THR A 76 29.94 -8.61 24.96
N ILE A 77 30.00 -9.49 23.94
CA ILE A 77 30.00 -9.09 22.53
C ILE A 77 28.73 -8.30 22.20
N GLY A 78 27.56 -8.81 22.60
CA GLY A 78 26.28 -8.11 22.42
C GLY A 78 26.24 -6.76 23.13
N GLY A 79 26.63 -6.71 24.40
CA GLY A 79 26.71 -5.46 25.18
C GLY A 79 27.65 -4.43 24.56
N LEU A 80 28.82 -4.86 24.07
CA LEU A 80 29.78 -3.99 23.38
C LEU A 80 29.20 -3.44 22.09
N THR A 81 28.51 -4.26 21.29
CA THR A 81 27.82 -3.78 20.08
C THR A 81 26.73 -2.75 20.40
N GLY A 82 25.98 -2.97 21.49
CA GLY A 82 24.96 -2.06 21.98
C GLY A 82 25.51 -0.71 22.42
N ILE A 83 26.55 -0.72 23.26
CA ILE A 83 27.23 0.50 23.72
C ILE A 83 27.76 1.31 22.54
N LEU A 84 28.42 0.66 21.58
CA LEU A 84 28.96 1.35 20.40
C LEU A 84 27.86 1.93 19.51
N GLY A 85 26.74 1.20 19.34
CA GLY A 85 25.58 1.73 18.64
C GLY A 85 24.98 2.97 19.32
N GLY A 86 24.85 2.92 20.64
CA GLY A 86 24.40 4.07 21.44
C GLY A 86 25.39 5.23 21.42
N ALA A 87 26.70 4.96 21.41
CA ALA A 87 27.74 5.97 21.37
C ALA A 87 27.66 6.82 20.08
N VAL A 88 27.32 6.21 18.94
CA VAL A 88 27.10 6.96 17.69
C VAL A 88 25.97 7.98 17.84
N LEU A 89 24.85 7.60 18.46
CA LEU A 89 23.74 8.50 18.72
C LEU A 89 24.11 9.61 19.72
N VAL A 90 24.82 9.26 20.80
CA VAL A 90 25.32 10.23 21.78
C VAL A 90 26.26 11.24 21.14
N ILE A 91 27.21 10.79 20.33
CA ILE A 91 28.15 11.65 19.60
C ILE A 91 27.37 12.60 18.69
N ALA A 92 26.37 12.11 17.95
CA ALA A 92 25.56 12.97 17.09
C ALA A 92 24.79 14.05 17.87
N ILE A 93 24.22 13.70 19.03
CA ILE A 93 23.54 14.66 19.90
C ILE A 93 24.54 15.68 20.47
N ALA A 94 25.75 15.25 20.84
CA ALA A 94 26.81 16.14 21.32
C ALA A 94 27.30 17.10 20.22
N ILE A 95 27.49 16.62 18.98
CA ILE A 95 27.88 17.46 17.84
C ILE A 95 26.83 18.54 17.58
N GLN A 96 25.54 18.24 17.70
CA GLN A 96 24.47 19.24 17.55
C GLN A 96 24.53 20.39 18.56
N GLN A 97 25.10 20.17 19.75
CA GLN A 97 25.31 21.26 20.71
C GLN A 97 26.44 22.20 20.29
N LEU A 98 27.47 21.66 19.63
CA LEU A 98 28.63 22.41 19.18
C LEU A 98 28.38 23.11 17.85
N VAL A 99 27.65 22.45 16.95
CA VAL A 99 27.33 22.91 15.59
C VAL A 99 25.83 22.75 15.39
N ASN A 100 25.13 23.81 15.00
CA ASN A 100 23.69 23.73 14.76
C ASN A 100 23.39 22.94 13.47
N LEU A 101 23.42 21.60 13.55
CA LEU A 101 23.23 20.69 12.41
C LEU A 101 21.83 20.82 11.82
N ARG A 102 20.83 21.34 12.53
CA ARG A 102 19.48 21.59 12.00
C ARG A 102 19.48 22.43 10.72
N SER A 103 20.46 23.33 10.57
CA SER A 103 20.62 24.15 9.36
C SER A 103 20.85 23.32 8.08
N VAL A 104 21.42 22.12 8.23
CA VAL A 104 21.71 21.17 7.13
C VAL A 104 20.77 19.95 7.21
N LEU A 105 20.48 19.48 8.41
CA LEU A 105 19.70 18.28 8.72
C LEU A 105 18.38 18.68 9.40
N ILE A 106 17.38 19.03 8.61
CA ILE A 106 16.09 19.61 9.07
C ILE A 106 15.42 18.76 10.16
N ASN A 107 15.51 17.44 10.05
CA ASN A 107 14.89 16.49 10.98
C ASN A 107 15.66 16.31 12.31
N PHE A 108 16.93 16.76 12.38
CA PHE A 108 17.71 16.76 13.63
C PHE A 108 17.26 17.89 14.54
N SER A 109 16.02 17.75 15.03
CA SER A 109 15.28 18.76 15.77
C SER A 109 15.40 18.57 17.29
N PRO A 110 15.12 19.60 18.10
CA PRO A 110 15.05 19.46 19.56
C PRO A 110 14.06 18.39 20.02
N ASP A 111 12.98 18.16 19.26
CA ASP A 111 11.99 17.13 19.55
C ASP A 111 12.57 15.72 19.38
N LEU A 112 13.43 15.51 18.37
CA LEU A 112 14.14 14.24 18.19
C LEU A 112 15.07 13.97 19.37
N ILE A 113 15.80 15.01 19.83
CA ILE A 113 16.70 14.88 21.00
C ILE A 113 15.88 14.52 22.24
N LYS A 114 14.77 15.22 22.50
CA LYS A 114 13.88 14.91 23.63
C LYS A 114 13.33 13.48 23.56
N LEU A 115 12.99 13.00 22.37
CA LEU A 115 12.54 11.62 22.19
C LEU A 115 13.66 10.64 22.52
N LEU A 116 14.86 10.81 21.94
CA LEU A 116 16.00 9.94 22.20
C LEU A 116 16.48 9.99 23.67
N THR A 117 16.30 11.12 24.36
CA THR A 117 16.62 11.29 25.78
C THR A 117 15.46 10.94 26.71
N PHE A 118 14.36 10.36 26.21
CA PHE A 118 13.18 10.00 27.01
C PHE A 118 12.59 11.16 27.83
N ASN A 119 12.58 12.36 27.25
CA ASN A 119 12.18 13.63 27.88
C ASN A 119 13.01 14.04 29.11
N LEU A 120 14.15 13.38 29.35
CA LEU A 120 15.08 13.79 30.40
C LEU A 120 15.96 14.96 29.95
N SER A 121 16.55 15.67 30.92
CA SER A 121 17.60 16.64 30.64
C SER A 121 18.80 15.96 29.99
N LEU A 122 19.62 16.74 29.30
CA LEU A 122 20.52 16.18 28.29
C LEU A 122 21.58 15.24 28.87
N ALA A 123 22.23 15.63 29.97
CA ALA A 123 23.26 14.80 30.61
C ALA A 123 22.73 13.43 31.11
N PRO A 124 21.67 13.36 31.96
CA PRO A 124 21.11 12.07 32.37
C PRO A 124 20.47 11.31 31.19
N GLY A 125 19.89 12.02 30.22
CA GLY A 125 19.31 11.43 29.01
C GLY A 125 20.32 10.65 28.17
N LEU A 126 21.53 11.20 27.97
CA LEU A 126 22.60 10.50 27.22
C LEU A 126 23.08 9.23 27.95
N LEU A 127 23.19 9.27 29.28
CA LEU A 127 23.55 8.10 30.07
C LEU A 127 22.49 7.01 30.00
N VAL A 128 21.21 7.40 30.11
CA VAL A 128 20.08 6.48 29.97
C VAL A 128 20.04 5.88 28.56
N LEU A 129 20.29 6.69 27.52
CA LEU A 129 20.36 6.21 26.13
C LEU A 129 21.45 5.14 25.97
N LEU A 130 22.66 5.37 26.47
CA LEU A 130 23.75 4.38 26.44
C LEU A 130 23.39 3.11 27.22
N GLY A 131 22.80 3.26 28.41
CA GLY A 131 22.35 2.13 29.23
C GLY A 131 21.30 1.28 28.52
N ILE A 132 20.33 1.92 27.86
CA ILE A 132 19.31 1.22 27.08
C ILE A 132 19.94 0.50 25.90
N CYS A 133 20.84 1.16 25.15
CA CYS A 133 21.51 0.52 24.01
C CYS A 133 22.36 -0.69 24.43
N LEU A 134 23.03 -0.62 25.60
CA LEU A 134 23.73 -1.75 26.20
C LEU A 134 22.77 -2.91 26.47
N ILE A 135 21.67 -2.64 27.18
CA ILE A 135 20.66 -3.66 27.51
C ILE A 135 20.11 -4.30 26.24
N LEU A 136 19.79 -3.49 25.22
CA LEU A 136 19.26 -3.98 23.95
C LEU A 136 20.27 -4.83 23.16
N GLY A 137 21.55 -4.49 23.20
CA GLY A 137 22.62 -5.30 22.63
C GLY A 137 22.76 -6.65 23.33
N VAL A 138 22.66 -6.67 24.67
CA VAL A 138 22.63 -7.90 25.48
C VAL A 138 21.38 -8.72 25.19
N VAL A 139 20.21 -8.10 25.03
CA VAL A 139 18.96 -8.78 24.64
C VAL A 139 19.11 -9.43 23.26
N GLY A 140 19.68 -8.71 22.28
CA GLY A 140 19.96 -9.24 20.95
C GLY A 140 20.86 -10.49 20.99
N ALA A 141 21.92 -10.46 21.79
CA ALA A 141 22.78 -11.62 22.05
C ALA A 141 22.05 -12.76 22.78
N GLY A 142 21.24 -12.42 23.78
CA GLY A 142 20.43 -13.38 24.55
C GLY A 142 19.43 -14.15 23.68
N LEU A 143 18.82 -13.49 22.69
CA LEU A 143 17.93 -14.13 21.72
C LEU A 143 18.63 -15.22 20.90
N PHE A 144 19.94 -15.11 20.66
CA PHE A 144 20.70 -16.14 19.94
C PHE A 144 20.93 -17.41 20.79
N LEU A 145 21.13 -17.24 22.10
CA LEU A 145 21.38 -18.33 23.03
C LEU A 145 20.15 -19.22 23.26
N LEU A 146 18.96 -18.70 22.97
CA LEU A 146 17.71 -19.43 23.16
C LEU A 146 17.52 -20.53 22.11
N PRO A 147 16.94 -21.68 22.48
CA PRO A 147 16.52 -22.71 21.53
C PRO A 147 15.65 -22.11 20.42
N SER A 148 15.80 -22.60 19.18
CA SER A 148 15.10 -22.05 18.00
C SER A 148 13.59 -21.86 18.22
N ARG A 149 12.93 -22.80 18.94
CA ARG A 149 11.51 -22.74 19.26
C ARG A 149 11.13 -21.56 20.15
N ILE A 150 11.93 -21.28 21.19
CA ILE A 150 11.68 -20.19 22.13
C ILE A 150 12.03 -18.86 21.47
N ARG A 151 13.13 -18.81 20.71
CA ARG A 151 13.49 -17.63 19.93
C ARG A 151 12.40 -17.23 18.94
N GLU A 152 11.87 -18.19 18.16
CA GLU A 152 10.75 -17.94 17.23
C GLU A 152 9.51 -17.44 17.97
N ALA A 153 9.16 -18.05 19.11
CA ALA A 153 8.02 -17.62 19.93
C ALA A 153 8.17 -16.17 20.44
N ILE A 154 9.33 -15.80 20.98
CA ILE A 154 9.59 -14.45 21.52
C ILE A 154 9.62 -13.41 20.39
N THR A 155 10.35 -13.70 19.30
CA THR A 155 10.47 -12.76 18.18
C THR A 155 9.14 -12.52 17.48
N GLN A 156 8.35 -13.55 17.23
CA GLN A 156 7.01 -13.42 16.64
C GLN A 156 6.01 -12.77 17.61
N GLY A 157 6.08 -13.10 18.90
CA GLY A 157 5.25 -12.46 19.93
C GLY A 157 5.51 -10.95 19.99
N PHE A 158 6.78 -10.54 20.06
CA PHE A 158 7.15 -9.12 20.08
C PHE A 158 6.77 -8.42 18.78
N LEU A 159 7.06 -9.02 17.63
CA LEU A 159 6.68 -8.46 16.33
C LEU A 159 5.16 -8.26 16.24
N THR A 160 4.36 -9.19 16.78
CA THR A 160 2.91 -9.04 16.74
C THR A 160 2.42 -7.94 17.66
N VAL A 161 3.04 -7.73 18.84
CA VAL A 161 2.75 -6.57 19.70
C VAL A 161 3.04 -5.26 18.97
N VAL A 162 4.21 -5.16 18.29
CA VAL A 162 4.57 -3.98 17.50
C VAL A 162 3.56 -3.72 16.38
N VAL A 163 3.21 -4.75 15.61
CA VAL A 163 2.26 -4.64 14.49
C VAL A 163 0.87 -4.28 14.99
N MET A 164 0.37 -4.94 16.04
CA MET A 164 -0.96 -4.66 16.61
C MET A 164 -1.01 -3.26 17.23
N GLY A 165 0.08 -2.77 17.82
CA GLY A 165 0.17 -1.41 18.36
C GLY A 165 0.21 -0.37 17.25
N LEU A 166 1.01 -0.60 16.20
CA LEU A 166 1.09 0.27 15.04
C LEU A 166 -0.26 0.45 14.34
N PHE A 167 -1.01 -0.64 14.18
CA PHE A 167 -2.33 -0.63 13.53
C PHE A 167 -3.49 -0.51 14.53
N ARG A 168 -3.23 -0.06 15.76
CA ARG A 168 -4.24 0.06 16.82
C ARG A 168 -5.46 0.85 16.37
N ASP A 169 -5.27 2.01 15.76
CA ASP A 169 -6.39 2.87 15.32
C ASP A 169 -7.27 2.14 14.30
N LEU A 170 -6.64 1.49 13.31
CA LEU A 170 -7.35 0.68 12.30
C LEU A 170 -8.12 -0.49 12.94
N LEU A 171 -7.49 -1.20 13.88
CA LEU A 171 -8.11 -2.35 14.56
C LEU A 171 -9.27 -1.92 15.44
N VAL A 172 -9.12 -0.84 16.21
CA VAL A 172 -10.18 -0.30 17.07
C VAL A 172 -11.36 0.19 16.23
N THR A 173 -11.11 0.85 15.09
CA THR A 173 -12.17 1.25 14.16
C THR A 173 -13.00 0.06 13.69
N VAL A 174 -12.36 -1.08 13.40
CA VAL A 174 -13.06 -2.31 12.98
C VAL A 174 -13.78 -2.98 14.15
N ILE A 175 -13.11 -3.16 15.30
CA ILE A 175 -13.66 -3.85 16.46
C ILE A 175 -14.90 -3.14 17.02
N ASN A 176 -14.94 -1.81 16.94
CA ASN A 176 -16.10 -1.02 17.38
C ASN A 176 -17.39 -1.36 16.60
N LEU A 177 -17.27 -1.96 15.41
CA LEU A 177 -18.40 -2.39 14.58
C LEU A 177 -18.95 -3.75 14.99
N TRP A 178 -18.20 -4.56 15.75
CA TRP A 178 -18.53 -5.96 16.04
C TRP A 178 -19.59 -6.17 17.15
N GLY A 179 -20.35 -5.12 17.48
CA GLY A 179 -21.47 -5.20 18.42
C GLY A 179 -21.04 -5.70 19.80
N ILE A 180 -21.58 -6.84 20.24
CA ILE A 180 -21.33 -7.44 21.57
C ILE A 180 -19.87 -7.90 21.71
N VAL A 181 -19.26 -8.35 20.61
CA VAL A 181 -17.91 -8.91 20.61
C VAL A 181 -16.85 -7.85 20.89
N LYS A 182 -17.16 -6.56 20.69
CA LYS A 182 -16.22 -5.46 20.95
C LYS A 182 -15.70 -5.46 22.39
N ASN A 183 -16.54 -5.80 23.37
CA ASN A 183 -16.17 -5.77 24.78
C ASN A 183 -15.10 -6.82 25.12
N VAL A 184 -15.00 -7.89 24.32
CA VAL A 184 -13.98 -8.94 24.49
C VAL A 184 -12.60 -8.46 24.03
N PHE A 185 -12.53 -7.60 23.00
CA PHE A 185 -11.27 -7.20 22.37
C PHE A 185 -10.82 -5.78 22.75
N LEU A 186 -11.73 -4.86 23.07
CA LEU A 186 -11.38 -3.46 23.35
C LEU A 186 -10.47 -3.29 24.57
N TRP A 187 -10.51 -4.19 25.56
CA TRP A 187 -9.61 -4.15 26.70
C TRP A 187 -8.12 -4.30 26.32
N LEU A 188 -7.83 -4.86 25.13
CA LEU A 188 -6.47 -4.98 24.59
C LEU A 188 -5.89 -3.61 24.18
N PHE A 189 -6.74 -2.62 23.91
CA PHE A 189 -6.34 -1.32 23.38
C PHE A 189 -6.62 -0.21 24.40
N ALA A 190 -5.63 0.62 24.66
CA ALA A 190 -5.76 1.84 25.45
C ALA A 190 -5.95 3.06 24.52
N GLN A 191 -5.88 4.30 25.02
CA GLN A 191 -6.18 5.49 24.22
C GLN A 191 -5.19 5.72 23.08
N SER A 192 -3.89 5.53 23.32
CA SER A 192 -2.84 5.87 22.34
C SER A 192 -2.09 4.65 21.78
N GLY A 193 -2.32 3.45 22.33
CA GLY A 193 -1.63 2.21 21.94
C GLY A 193 -2.30 0.97 22.53
N LEU A 194 -1.58 -0.16 22.61
CA LEU A 194 -2.03 -1.33 23.37
C LEU A 194 -2.04 -1.02 24.87
N SER A 195 -3.02 -1.58 25.58
CA SER A 195 -3.00 -1.60 27.04
C SER A 195 -1.85 -2.49 27.52
N ILE A 196 -1.23 -2.14 28.64
CA ILE A 196 -0.18 -2.96 29.26
C ILE A 196 -0.63 -4.42 29.46
N PRO A 197 -1.81 -4.72 30.06
CA PRO A 197 -2.27 -6.10 30.18
C PRO A 197 -2.55 -6.74 28.81
N GLY A 198 -3.09 -5.98 27.85
CA GLY A 198 -3.34 -6.47 26.50
C GLY A 198 -2.08 -6.89 25.76
N ALA A 199 -1.03 -6.08 25.82
CA ALA A 199 0.27 -6.39 25.21
C ALA A 199 0.90 -7.66 25.81
N ILE A 200 0.81 -7.84 27.14
CA ILE A 200 1.33 -9.04 27.81
C ILE A 200 0.55 -10.29 27.38
N VAL A 201 -0.79 -10.23 27.42
CA VAL A 201 -1.63 -11.36 27.00
C VAL A 201 -1.38 -11.72 25.54
N LEU A 202 -1.30 -10.72 24.66
CA LEU A 202 -1.07 -10.92 23.24
C LEU A 202 0.30 -11.56 22.97
N PHE A 203 1.35 -11.09 23.65
CA PHE A 203 2.69 -11.68 23.57
C PHE A 203 2.69 -13.14 24.01
N LEU A 204 2.06 -13.46 25.14
CA LEU A 204 2.02 -14.82 25.69
C LEU A 204 1.19 -15.78 24.84
N VAL A 205 0.01 -15.36 24.38
CA VAL A 205 -0.89 -16.20 23.57
C VAL A 205 -0.24 -16.53 22.23
N ILE A 206 0.30 -15.54 21.54
CA ILE A 206 0.93 -15.74 20.23
C ILE A 206 2.24 -16.51 20.39
N GLY A 207 3.04 -16.17 21.41
CA GLY A 207 4.26 -16.91 21.74
C GLY A 207 3.98 -18.39 22.02
N ALA A 208 2.96 -18.71 22.82
CA ALA A 208 2.54 -20.09 23.11
C ALA A 208 2.05 -20.82 21.84
N LEU A 209 1.27 -20.14 21.00
CA LEU A 209 0.76 -20.71 19.75
C LEU A 209 1.88 -21.02 18.76
N VAL A 210 2.87 -20.13 18.62
CA VAL A 210 4.05 -20.34 17.79
C VAL A 210 4.93 -21.45 18.35
N TYR A 211 5.17 -21.48 19.66
CA TYR A 211 5.92 -22.53 20.34
C TYR A 211 5.29 -23.91 20.09
N TRP A 212 3.96 -24.01 20.22
CA TRP A 212 3.21 -25.24 19.97
C TRP A 212 3.26 -25.67 18.50
N ARG A 213 3.16 -24.71 17.56
CA ARG A 213 3.22 -24.99 16.12
C ARG A 213 4.61 -25.43 15.65
N SER A 214 5.68 -24.82 16.16
CA SER A 214 7.08 -25.14 15.81
C SER A 214 7.47 -26.58 16.20
N GLY A 215 6.77 -27.19 17.16
CA GLY A 215 6.92 -28.61 17.51
C GLY A 215 6.25 -29.60 16.55
N ARG A 216 5.29 -29.15 15.72
CA ARG A 216 4.58 -29.99 14.74
C ARG A 216 5.26 -29.86 13.39
N THR A 217 6.23 -30.73 13.11
CA THR A 217 6.65 -31.02 11.73
C THR A 217 5.44 -31.63 11.01
N THR A 218 4.61 -30.79 10.42
CA THR A 218 3.56 -31.25 9.52
C THR A 218 4.27 -31.84 8.32
N LYS A 219 4.52 -33.16 8.37
CA LYS A 219 4.66 -33.96 7.15
C LYS A 219 3.34 -33.76 6.41
N VAL A 220 3.29 -32.76 5.55
CA VAL A 220 2.24 -32.61 4.56
C VAL A 220 2.46 -33.76 3.60
N SER A 221 2.06 -34.96 4.00
CA SER A 221 1.90 -36.06 3.08
C SER A 221 0.89 -35.55 2.06
N ALA A 222 1.36 -35.29 0.85
CA ALA A 222 0.51 -34.93 -0.27
C ALA A 222 -0.45 -36.09 -0.47
N ILE A 223 -1.62 -36.01 0.17
CA ILE A 223 -2.72 -36.93 -0.09
C ILE A 223 -2.99 -36.76 -1.58
N LYS A 224 -2.69 -37.79 -2.38
CA LYS A 224 -3.05 -37.84 -3.80
C LYS A 224 -4.58 -37.81 -3.89
N ARG A 225 -5.15 -36.60 -3.87
CA ARG A 225 -6.60 -36.37 -3.91
C ARG A 225 -7.10 -36.71 -5.30
N ASN A 226 -8.20 -37.47 -5.37
CA ASN A 226 -8.89 -37.86 -6.60
C ASN A 226 -9.29 -36.61 -7.43
N PRO A 227 -9.17 -36.57 -8.77
CA PRO A 227 -9.51 -35.40 -9.60
C PRO A 227 -10.91 -34.81 -9.35
N ARG A 228 -11.92 -35.61 -8.99
CA ARG A 228 -13.25 -35.10 -8.58
C ARG A 228 -13.21 -34.33 -7.25
N GLN A 229 -12.46 -34.84 -6.26
CA GLN A 229 -12.26 -34.14 -4.98
C GLN A 229 -11.44 -32.86 -5.17
N GLN A 230 -10.43 -32.85 -6.05
CA GLN A 230 -9.67 -31.63 -6.35
C GLN A 230 -10.55 -30.55 -6.98
N ARG A 231 -11.45 -30.91 -7.90
CA ARG A 231 -12.40 -29.96 -8.49
C ARG A 231 -13.36 -29.41 -7.43
N MET A 232 -13.91 -30.27 -6.57
CA MET A 232 -14.79 -29.85 -5.47
C MET A 232 -14.09 -28.93 -4.46
N PHE A 233 -12.85 -29.24 -4.07
CA PHE A 233 -12.05 -28.35 -3.20
C PHE A 233 -11.71 -27.02 -3.86
N ARG A 234 -11.47 -26.98 -5.18
CA ARG A 234 -11.24 -25.73 -5.91
C ARG A 234 -12.49 -24.85 -5.97
N TRP A 235 -13.65 -25.43 -6.29
CA TRP A 235 -14.92 -24.69 -6.28
C TRP A 235 -15.34 -24.27 -4.88
N GLY A 236 -15.16 -25.15 -3.88
CA GLY A 236 -15.38 -24.81 -2.47
C GLY A 236 -14.46 -23.69 -1.99
N GLY A 237 -13.18 -23.75 -2.34
CA GLY A 237 -12.22 -22.68 -2.04
C GLY A 237 -12.59 -21.35 -2.72
N MET A 238 -13.02 -21.40 -4.00
CA MET A 238 -13.46 -20.20 -4.72
C MET A 238 -14.74 -19.61 -4.13
N ALA A 239 -15.70 -20.45 -3.72
CA ALA A 239 -16.91 -20.02 -3.05
C ALA A 239 -16.61 -19.34 -1.71
N VAL A 240 -15.65 -19.86 -0.94
CA VAL A 240 -15.18 -19.23 0.31
C VAL A 240 -14.55 -17.87 0.03
N ILE A 241 -13.74 -17.73 -1.01
CA ILE A 241 -13.13 -16.44 -1.39
C ILE A 241 -14.21 -15.43 -1.79
N VAL A 242 -15.16 -15.83 -2.64
CA VAL A 242 -16.27 -14.96 -3.07
C VAL A 242 -17.11 -14.54 -1.87
N LEU A 243 -17.46 -15.47 -0.99
CA LEU A 243 -18.20 -15.17 0.23
C LEU A 243 -17.42 -14.20 1.13
N PHE A 244 -16.12 -14.41 1.29
CA PHE A 244 -15.26 -13.52 2.05
C PHE A 244 -15.26 -12.10 1.48
N VAL A 245 -15.05 -11.95 0.16
CA VAL A 245 -15.06 -10.65 -0.53
C VAL A 245 -16.42 -9.95 -0.38
N LEU A 246 -17.53 -10.67 -0.50
CA LEU A 246 -18.87 -10.09 -0.33
C LEU A 246 -19.16 -9.63 1.10
N LEU A 247 -18.57 -10.29 2.10
CA LEU A 247 -18.77 -9.95 3.51
C LEU A 247 -17.75 -8.91 4.04
N LEU A 248 -16.78 -8.46 3.22
CA LEU A 248 -15.77 -7.47 3.66
C LEU A 248 -16.38 -6.14 4.15
N PRO A 249 -17.31 -5.49 3.41
CA PRO A 249 -17.81 -4.16 3.80
C PRO A 249 -18.50 -4.09 5.17
N PRO A 250 -19.45 -4.99 5.51
CA PRO A 250 -20.12 -4.92 6.81
C PRO A 250 -19.18 -5.28 7.98
N ILE A 251 -18.13 -6.09 7.73
CA ILE A 251 -17.17 -6.49 8.77
C ILE A 251 -16.17 -5.38 9.07
N LEU A 252 -15.70 -4.67 8.04
CA LEU A 252 -14.58 -3.72 8.14
C LEU A 252 -15.04 -2.25 8.25
N GLY A 253 -16.30 -1.95 7.94
CA GLY A 253 -16.86 -0.60 8.09
C GLY A 253 -16.62 0.32 6.90
N SER A 254 -17.08 1.57 7.05
CA SER A 254 -17.02 2.58 5.98
C SER A 254 -15.60 2.98 5.60
N TYR A 255 -14.70 3.16 6.58
CA TYR A 255 -13.30 3.56 6.33
C TYR A 255 -12.57 2.57 5.40
N PHE A 256 -12.61 1.29 5.74
CA PHE A 256 -11.99 0.27 4.90
C PHE A 256 -12.74 0.08 3.59
N SER A 257 -14.08 0.20 3.59
CA SER A 257 -14.84 0.18 2.34
C SER A 257 -14.39 1.29 1.40
N GLU A 258 -14.12 2.50 1.90
CA GLU A 258 -13.62 3.61 1.09
C GLU A 258 -12.24 3.34 0.47
N ILE A 259 -11.35 2.69 1.25
CA ILE A 259 -10.06 2.22 0.75
C ILE A 259 -10.27 1.16 -0.33
N PHE A 260 -11.14 0.18 -0.11
CA PHE A 260 -11.43 -0.85 -1.10
C PHE A 260 -12.13 -0.31 -2.34
N ASP A 261 -12.96 0.72 -2.22
CA ASP A 261 -13.56 1.43 -3.35
C ASP A 261 -12.46 2.08 -4.20
N GLN A 262 -11.49 2.72 -3.54
CA GLN A 262 -10.32 3.29 -4.22
C GLN A 262 -9.54 2.20 -4.95
N VAL A 263 -9.16 1.14 -4.24
CA VAL A 263 -8.43 0.00 -4.82
C VAL A 263 -9.22 -0.62 -5.97
N GLY A 264 -10.54 -0.75 -5.83
CA GLY A 264 -11.42 -1.31 -6.83
C GLY A 264 -11.46 -0.49 -8.13
N ILE A 265 -11.50 0.84 -8.02
CA ILE A 265 -11.38 1.74 -9.18
C ILE A 265 -10.01 1.55 -9.86
N TYR A 266 -8.91 1.50 -9.09
CA TYR A 266 -7.57 1.24 -9.66
C TYR A 266 -7.44 -0.15 -10.31
N ILE A 267 -8.08 -1.19 -9.75
CA ILE A 267 -8.15 -2.52 -10.38
C ILE A 267 -8.89 -2.43 -11.71
N LEU A 268 -10.04 -1.76 -11.74
CA LEU A 268 -10.84 -1.60 -12.95
C LEU A 268 -10.06 -0.86 -14.04
N MET A 269 -9.41 0.24 -13.67
CA MET A 269 -8.51 0.99 -14.54
C MET A 269 -7.32 0.15 -15.02
N GLY A 270 -6.68 -0.60 -14.12
CA GLY A 270 -5.56 -1.49 -14.42
C GLY A 270 -5.94 -2.62 -15.36
N LEU A 271 -7.15 -3.18 -15.24
CA LEU A 271 -7.67 -4.17 -16.19
C LEU A 271 -7.78 -3.60 -17.62
N GLY A 272 -8.12 -2.31 -17.76
CA GLY A 272 -8.17 -1.64 -19.06
C GLY A 272 -6.80 -1.31 -19.61
N LEU A 273 -5.91 -0.76 -18.77
CA LEU A 273 -4.56 -0.47 -19.20
C LEU A 273 -3.78 -1.77 -19.51
N ASN A 274 -4.08 -2.88 -18.85
CA ASN A 274 -3.51 -4.19 -19.17
C ASN A 274 -3.93 -4.70 -20.56
N ILE A 275 -5.08 -4.28 -21.09
CA ILE A 275 -5.43 -4.58 -22.49
C ILE A 275 -4.52 -3.78 -23.44
N VAL A 276 -4.33 -2.48 -23.17
CA VAL A 276 -3.56 -1.57 -24.03
C VAL A 276 -2.06 -1.89 -23.98
N VAL A 277 -1.48 -1.90 -22.77
CA VAL A 277 -0.05 -2.12 -22.54
C VAL A 277 0.27 -3.62 -22.52
N GLY A 278 -0.51 -4.38 -21.76
CA GLY A 278 -0.24 -5.81 -21.53
C GLY A 278 -0.54 -6.70 -22.72
N PHE A 279 -1.65 -6.49 -23.45
CA PHE A 279 -1.95 -7.32 -24.63
C PHE A 279 -1.42 -6.70 -25.91
N ALA A 280 -1.68 -5.42 -26.17
CA ALA A 280 -1.31 -4.79 -27.44
C ALA A 280 0.10 -4.18 -27.48
N GLY A 281 0.80 -4.05 -26.33
CA GLY A 281 2.16 -3.51 -26.28
C GLY A 281 2.23 -2.00 -26.48
N LEU A 282 1.12 -1.29 -26.32
CA LEU A 282 1.03 0.15 -26.55
C LEU A 282 1.21 0.89 -25.22
N LEU A 283 2.34 1.58 -25.05
CA LEU A 283 2.60 2.35 -23.82
C LEU A 283 1.72 3.61 -23.78
N ASP A 284 0.70 3.61 -22.92
CA ASP A 284 -0.24 4.71 -22.74
C ASP A 284 -0.03 5.41 -21.38
N LEU A 285 0.75 6.49 -21.39
CA LEU A 285 0.99 7.34 -20.22
C LEU A 285 -0.13 8.38 -20.02
N GLY A 286 -0.96 8.57 -21.05
CA GLY A 286 -2.11 9.47 -21.07
C GLY A 286 -3.40 8.87 -20.55
N TYR A 287 -3.35 7.67 -19.98
CA TYR A 287 -4.54 6.87 -19.65
C TYR A 287 -5.56 7.59 -18.73
N VAL A 288 -5.08 8.53 -17.91
CA VAL A 288 -5.91 9.42 -17.08
C VAL A 288 -6.85 10.33 -17.90
N ALA A 289 -6.60 10.55 -19.19
CA ALA A 289 -7.49 11.29 -20.09
C ALA A 289 -8.88 10.64 -20.14
N PHE A 290 -8.93 9.34 -20.39
CA PHE A 290 -10.19 8.59 -20.51
C PHE A 290 -10.93 8.53 -19.18
N TYR A 291 -10.19 8.46 -18.08
CA TYR A 291 -10.69 8.55 -16.72
C TYR A 291 -11.36 9.90 -16.44
N ALA A 292 -10.70 11.00 -16.82
CA ALA A 292 -11.25 12.35 -16.71
C ALA A 292 -12.52 12.50 -17.55
N ILE A 293 -12.49 12.06 -18.81
CA ILE A 293 -13.64 12.16 -19.71
C ILE A 293 -14.84 11.40 -19.16
N GLY A 294 -14.66 10.17 -18.65
CA GLY A 294 -15.73 9.39 -18.03
C GLY A 294 -16.30 10.07 -16.78
N ALA A 295 -15.42 10.60 -15.90
CA ALA A 295 -15.82 11.27 -14.68
C ALA A 295 -16.61 12.57 -14.94
N TYR A 296 -16.11 13.43 -15.83
CA TYR A 296 -16.78 14.67 -16.21
C TYR A 296 -18.09 14.42 -16.95
N THR A 297 -18.12 13.45 -17.87
CA THR A 297 -19.36 13.11 -18.59
C THR A 297 -20.44 12.65 -17.62
N LEU A 298 -20.11 11.77 -16.67
CA LEU A 298 -21.06 11.37 -15.64
C LEU A 298 -21.48 12.56 -14.77
N GLY A 299 -20.52 13.37 -14.32
CA GLY A 299 -20.78 14.54 -13.48
C GLY A 299 -21.76 15.52 -14.13
N ILE A 300 -21.53 15.87 -15.39
CA ILE A 300 -22.36 16.84 -16.13
C ILE A 300 -23.76 16.28 -16.43
N LEU A 301 -23.87 14.98 -16.70
CA LEU A 301 -25.16 14.36 -16.99
C LEU A 301 -26.03 14.18 -15.74
N THR A 302 -25.42 14.10 -14.56
CA THR A 302 -26.11 13.73 -13.32
C THR A 302 -26.14 14.83 -12.25
N THR A 303 -25.34 15.89 -12.38
CA THR A 303 -25.31 16.99 -11.41
C THR A 303 -26.64 17.73 -11.38
N SER A 304 -27.02 18.21 -10.19
CA SER A 304 -28.17 19.09 -9.99
C SER A 304 -27.82 20.59 -10.10
N GLU A 305 -26.58 20.93 -10.48
CA GLU A 305 -26.13 22.32 -10.64
C GLU A 305 -26.50 22.89 -12.01
N ALA A 306 -26.30 24.20 -12.19
CA ALA A 306 -26.60 24.91 -13.45
C ALA A 306 -25.80 24.40 -14.66
N VAL A 307 -24.70 23.68 -14.42
CA VAL A 307 -23.87 23.03 -15.43
C VAL A 307 -24.50 21.72 -15.94
N GLY A 308 -25.47 21.17 -15.20
CA GLY A 308 -26.16 19.93 -15.53
C GLY A 308 -27.05 20.06 -16.76
N ILE A 309 -26.93 19.13 -17.70
CA ILE A 309 -27.69 19.20 -18.96
C ILE A 309 -29.00 18.41 -18.85
N TRP A 310 -28.94 17.13 -18.48
CA TRP A 310 -30.06 16.19 -18.63
C TRP A 310 -30.54 15.56 -17.31
N HIS A 311 -29.89 15.85 -16.19
CA HIS A 311 -30.23 15.33 -14.84
C HIS A 311 -30.61 13.84 -14.83
N LEU A 312 -29.83 13.04 -15.56
CA LEU A 312 -30.07 11.61 -15.71
C LEU A 312 -29.75 10.87 -14.42
N THR A 313 -30.33 9.68 -14.29
CA THR A 313 -29.93 8.76 -13.20
C THR A 313 -28.52 8.22 -13.46
N PHE A 314 -27.85 7.80 -12.39
CA PHE A 314 -26.52 7.17 -12.48
C PHE A 314 -26.47 6.02 -13.50
N TRP A 315 -27.51 5.18 -13.54
CA TRP A 315 -27.55 4.00 -14.41
C TRP A 315 -27.72 4.33 -15.89
N GLU A 316 -28.35 5.46 -16.21
CA GLU A 316 -28.49 5.95 -17.59
C GLU A 316 -27.25 6.71 -18.04
N ALA A 317 -26.68 7.52 -17.14
CA ALA A 317 -25.50 8.32 -17.43
C ALA A 317 -24.22 7.45 -17.56
N THR A 318 -24.12 6.32 -16.84
CA THR A 318 -22.93 5.46 -16.85
C THR A 318 -22.63 4.88 -18.25
N PRO A 319 -23.58 4.25 -18.97
CA PRO A 319 -23.36 3.82 -20.35
C PRO A 319 -22.96 4.97 -21.28
N ILE A 320 -23.55 6.16 -21.12
CA ILE A 320 -23.20 7.32 -21.95
C ILE A 320 -21.77 7.77 -21.66
N ALA A 321 -21.37 7.85 -20.39
CA ALA A 321 -20.01 8.18 -19.98
C ALA A 321 -18.98 7.19 -20.55
N ILE A 322 -19.31 5.89 -20.54
CA ILE A 322 -18.48 4.86 -21.17
C ILE A 322 -18.39 5.08 -22.69
N LEU A 323 -19.52 5.31 -23.37
CA LEU A 323 -19.52 5.52 -24.83
C LEU A 323 -18.75 6.77 -25.24
N VAL A 324 -18.85 7.86 -24.47
CA VAL A 324 -18.07 9.09 -24.70
C VAL A 324 -16.59 8.84 -24.46
N ALA A 325 -16.21 8.08 -23.43
CA ALA A 325 -14.82 7.71 -23.19
C ALA A 325 -14.28 6.82 -24.32
N VAL A 326 -15.04 5.82 -24.78
CA VAL A 326 -14.69 4.97 -25.93
C VAL A 326 -14.51 5.80 -27.19
N PHE A 327 -15.45 6.71 -27.47
CA PHE A 327 -15.37 7.62 -28.61
C PHE A 327 -14.11 8.49 -28.53
N ALA A 328 -13.82 9.05 -27.37
CA ALA A 328 -12.58 9.79 -27.15
C ALA A 328 -11.33 8.92 -27.32
N GLY A 329 -11.36 7.67 -26.87
CA GLY A 329 -10.29 6.68 -27.09
C GLY A 329 -10.01 6.44 -28.56
N VAL A 330 -11.05 6.30 -29.38
CA VAL A 330 -10.90 6.15 -30.83
C VAL A 330 -10.37 7.45 -31.45
N VAL A 331 -10.95 8.61 -31.12
CA VAL A 331 -10.55 9.91 -31.67
C VAL A 331 -9.11 10.24 -31.33
N LEU A 332 -8.70 10.09 -30.07
CA LEU A 332 -7.33 10.31 -29.62
C LEU A 332 -6.38 9.22 -30.12
N GLY A 333 -6.88 8.02 -30.40
CA GLY A 333 -6.09 6.95 -31.02
C GLY A 333 -5.74 7.22 -32.48
N LEU A 334 -6.54 7.99 -33.23
CA LEU A 334 -6.33 8.24 -34.67
C LEU A 334 -4.99 8.93 -35.01
N PRO A 335 -4.58 10.04 -34.35
CA PRO A 335 -3.28 10.68 -34.60
C PRO A 335 -2.09 9.78 -34.26
N ILE A 336 -2.31 8.84 -33.34
CA ILE A 336 -1.28 8.02 -32.69
C ILE A 336 -0.92 6.77 -33.52
N LEU A 337 -1.76 6.40 -34.49
CA LEU A 337 -1.62 5.16 -35.27
C LEU A 337 -0.26 4.95 -35.95
N ARG A 338 0.46 6.04 -36.24
CA ARG A 338 1.76 6.03 -36.91
C ARG A 338 2.95 5.98 -35.94
N LEU A 339 2.71 6.12 -34.64
CA LEU A 339 3.75 6.17 -33.61
C LEU A 339 3.99 4.80 -32.97
N ARG A 340 5.21 4.58 -32.49
CA ARG A 340 5.67 3.34 -31.86
C ARG A 340 6.52 3.65 -30.62
N GLY A 341 6.56 2.70 -29.68
CA GLY A 341 7.45 2.73 -28.51
C GLY A 341 7.35 4.02 -27.70
N ASP A 342 8.47 4.70 -27.48
CA ASP A 342 8.53 5.87 -26.61
C ASP A 342 7.81 7.09 -27.21
N TYR A 343 7.76 7.22 -28.54
CA TYR A 343 7.02 8.32 -29.19
C TYR A 343 5.53 8.24 -28.92
N LEU A 344 4.99 7.02 -28.88
CA LEU A 344 3.60 6.74 -28.50
C LEU A 344 3.33 7.19 -27.06
N ALA A 345 4.25 6.89 -26.14
CA ALA A 345 4.14 7.26 -24.73
C ALA A 345 4.17 8.78 -24.49
N ILE A 346 5.05 9.50 -25.19
CA ILE A 346 5.17 10.96 -25.09
C ILE A 346 3.88 11.64 -25.57
N VAL A 347 3.33 11.18 -26.70
CA VAL A 347 2.12 11.78 -27.28
C VAL A 347 0.88 11.48 -26.45
N THR A 348 0.74 10.27 -25.90
CA THR A 348 -0.36 9.94 -24.99
C THR A 348 -0.31 10.81 -23.72
N LEU A 349 0.86 10.98 -23.11
CA LEU A 349 1.04 11.91 -21.98
C LEU A 349 0.56 13.32 -22.35
N GLY A 350 0.94 13.81 -23.53
CA GLY A 350 0.48 15.10 -24.05
C GLY A 350 -1.04 15.19 -24.10
N PHE A 351 -1.74 14.18 -24.61
CA PHE A 351 -3.20 14.15 -24.62
C PHE A 351 -3.82 14.14 -23.22
N GLY A 352 -3.24 13.40 -22.27
CA GLY A 352 -3.66 13.42 -20.87
C GLY A 352 -3.60 14.82 -20.27
N GLU A 353 -2.50 15.53 -20.51
CA GLU A 353 -2.31 16.89 -20.02
C GLU A 353 -3.21 17.91 -20.74
N ILE A 354 -3.41 17.76 -22.05
CA ILE A 354 -4.34 18.58 -22.82
C ILE A 354 -5.76 18.46 -22.25
N ILE A 355 -6.26 17.25 -22.00
CA ILE A 355 -7.59 17.06 -21.41
C ILE A 355 -7.69 17.74 -20.04
N ARG A 356 -6.67 17.62 -19.19
CA ARG A 356 -6.63 18.29 -17.89
C ARG A 356 -6.71 19.82 -18.02
N ILE A 357 -5.96 20.41 -18.95
CA ILE A 357 -5.95 21.87 -19.21
C ILE A 357 -7.29 22.32 -19.81
N VAL A 358 -7.85 21.56 -20.76
CA VAL A 358 -9.13 21.85 -21.40
C VAL A 358 -10.26 21.91 -20.37
N VAL A 359 -10.27 20.97 -19.44
CA VAL A 359 -11.24 20.92 -18.34
C VAL A 359 -11.07 22.11 -17.39
N LEU A 360 -9.83 22.53 -17.12
CA LEU A 360 -9.52 23.67 -16.26
C LEU A 360 -9.80 25.03 -16.92
N SER A 361 -9.87 25.07 -18.26
CA SER A 361 -9.96 26.30 -19.06
C SER A 361 -11.21 27.12 -18.75
N ASP A 362 -11.02 28.45 -18.62
CA ASP A 362 -12.11 29.40 -18.43
C ASP A 362 -13.10 29.42 -19.60
N TRP A 363 -12.66 29.05 -20.81
CA TRP A 363 -13.53 28.99 -22.00
C TRP A 363 -14.62 27.92 -21.85
N LEU A 364 -14.30 26.78 -21.22
CA LEU A 364 -15.23 25.68 -20.99
C LEU A 364 -15.85 25.70 -19.60
N LYS A 365 -15.53 26.70 -18.77
CA LYS A 365 -16.09 26.85 -17.42
C LYS A 365 -17.62 26.76 -17.36
N PRO A 366 -18.41 27.33 -18.29
CA PRO A 366 -19.87 27.19 -18.24
C PRO A 366 -20.37 25.74 -18.41
N LEU A 367 -19.59 24.86 -19.04
CA LEU A 367 -19.95 23.46 -19.29
C LEU A 367 -19.24 22.48 -18.36
N LEU A 368 -18.04 22.81 -17.85
CA LEU A 368 -17.18 21.88 -17.10
C LEU A 368 -16.89 22.35 -15.67
N GLY A 369 -17.32 23.56 -15.29
CA GLY A 369 -17.07 24.14 -13.96
C GLY A 369 -15.67 24.75 -13.76
N GLY A 370 -14.72 24.49 -14.66
CA GLY A 370 -13.36 25.04 -14.59
C GLY A 370 -12.62 24.57 -13.33
N SER A 371 -12.00 25.51 -12.60
CA SER A 371 -11.29 25.23 -11.34
C SER A 371 -12.19 24.65 -10.24
N GLU A 372 -13.47 25.05 -10.21
CA GLU A 372 -14.44 24.62 -9.20
C GLU A 372 -14.95 23.19 -9.42
N GLY A 373 -14.70 22.65 -10.62
CA GLY A 373 -15.15 21.32 -11.02
C GLY A 373 -16.68 21.20 -11.09
N VAL A 374 -17.15 19.96 -11.13
CA VAL A 374 -18.59 19.63 -11.12
C VAL A 374 -18.93 19.01 -9.78
N GLN A 375 -19.88 19.58 -9.04
CA GLN A 375 -20.26 19.10 -7.71
C GLN A 375 -21.67 18.51 -7.71
N ARG A 376 -22.10 17.96 -6.57
CA ARG A 376 -23.45 17.39 -6.37
C ARG A 376 -23.81 16.34 -7.41
N ILE A 377 -22.87 15.45 -7.68
CA ILE A 377 -23.05 14.32 -8.61
C ILE A 377 -24.01 13.32 -7.98
N SER A 378 -25.00 12.88 -8.77
CA SER A 378 -26.02 11.96 -8.26
C SER A 378 -25.44 10.60 -7.90
N GLN A 379 -25.95 10.02 -6.82
CA GLN A 379 -25.56 8.70 -6.35
C GLN A 379 -26.37 7.60 -7.06
N PRO A 380 -25.88 6.35 -7.09
CA PRO A 380 -26.63 5.25 -7.66
C PRO A 380 -27.89 5.01 -6.83
N THR A 381 -29.02 4.80 -7.49
CA THR A 381 -30.29 4.46 -6.84
C THR A 381 -30.91 3.27 -7.55
N ILE A 382 -31.43 2.29 -6.81
CA ILE A 382 -32.26 1.21 -7.37
C ILE A 382 -33.59 1.26 -6.64
N GLY A 383 -34.61 1.81 -7.31
CA GLY A 383 -35.89 2.11 -6.67
C GLY A 383 -35.70 3.08 -5.49
N SER A 384 -36.12 2.67 -4.29
CA SER A 384 -35.94 3.45 -3.05
C SER A 384 -34.57 3.27 -2.38
N PHE A 385 -33.74 2.34 -2.86
CA PHE A 385 -32.42 2.09 -2.28
C PHE A 385 -31.37 3.04 -2.87
N ILE A 386 -30.91 3.98 -2.05
CA ILE A 386 -29.83 4.91 -2.39
C ILE A 386 -28.49 4.32 -1.94
N PHE A 387 -27.52 4.28 -2.85
CA PHE A 387 -26.15 3.84 -2.60
C PHE A 387 -25.29 5.02 -2.14
N ASN A 388 -25.70 5.63 -1.02
CA ASN A 388 -25.07 6.83 -0.46
C ASN A 388 -23.91 6.57 0.51
N ASN A 389 -23.64 5.31 0.80
CA ASN A 389 -22.67 4.88 1.81
C ASN A 389 -21.54 4.12 1.11
N GLN A 390 -20.28 4.30 1.55
CA GLN A 390 -19.12 3.67 0.91
C GLN A 390 -19.27 2.13 0.86
N GLN A 391 -19.81 1.53 1.93
CA GLN A 391 -20.11 0.10 1.97
C GLN A 391 -21.05 -0.37 0.84
N ARG A 392 -21.99 0.49 0.41
CA ARG A 392 -22.93 0.16 -0.67
C ARG A 392 -22.29 0.36 -2.03
N LEU A 393 -21.54 1.45 -2.21
CA LEU A 393 -20.80 1.73 -3.44
C LEU A 393 -19.77 0.64 -3.76
N TYR A 394 -19.18 0.02 -2.74
CA TYR A 394 -18.33 -1.15 -2.88
C TYR A 394 -18.95 -2.24 -3.76
N TYR A 395 -20.23 -2.55 -3.58
CA TYR A 395 -20.88 -3.59 -4.38
C TYR A 395 -21.05 -3.18 -5.85
N VAL A 396 -21.29 -1.89 -6.12
CA VAL A 396 -21.38 -1.37 -7.50
C VAL A 396 -20.02 -1.47 -8.18
N ILE A 397 -18.95 -1.06 -7.49
CA ILE A 397 -17.57 -1.16 -7.98
C ILE A 397 -17.17 -2.63 -8.18
N LEU A 398 -17.51 -3.51 -7.23
CA LEU A 398 -17.24 -4.95 -7.32
C LEU A 398 -17.92 -5.56 -8.56
N VAL A 399 -19.19 -5.22 -8.82
CA VAL A 399 -19.89 -5.65 -10.05
C VAL A 399 -19.17 -5.13 -11.28
N GLY A 400 -18.73 -3.87 -11.28
CA GLY A 400 -17.93 -3.29 -12.36
C GLY A 400 -16.62 -4.07 -12.61
N ILE A 401 -15.90 -4.44 -11.55
CA ILE A 401 -14.67 -5.25 -11.64
C ILE A 401 -14.98 -6.66 -12.17
N LEU A 402 -16.05 -7.30 -11.70
CA LEU A 402 -16.43 -8.64 -12.17
C LEU A 402 -16.78 -8.62 -13.66
N ILE A 403 -17.52 -7.61 -14.12
CA ILE A 403 -17.85 -7.42 -15.53
C ILE A 403 -16.58 -7.15 -16.34
N ALA A 404 -15.74 -6.20 -15.91
CA ALA A 404 -14.48 -5.86 -16.60
C ALA A 404 -13.52 -7.05 -16.65
N GLY A 405 -13.39 -7.80 -15.55
CA GLY A 405 -12.58 -9.01 -15.47
C GLY A 405 -13.11 -10.13 -16.35
N PHE A 406 -14.42 -10.35 -16.37
CA PHE A 406 -15.05 -11.31 -17.28
C PHE A 406 -14.78 -10.96 -18.75
N ILE A 407 -14.97 -9.69 -19.13
CA ILE A 407 -14.70 -9.19 -20.48
C ILE A 407 -13.21 -9.34 -20.82
N SER A 408 -12.31 -8.95 -19.91
CA SER A 408 -10.85 -9.04 -20.11
C SER A 408 -10.37 -10.48 -20.34
N VAL A 409 -10.84 -11.44 -19.52
CA VAL A 409 -10.52 -12.86 -19.69
C VAL A 409 -11.06 -13.39 -21.01
N ARG A 410 -12.30 -13.04 -21.38
CA ARG A 410 -12.89 -13.45 -22.67
C ARG A 410 -12.17 -12.83 -23.87
N LEU A 411 -11.72 -11.58 -23.75
CA LEU A 411 -10.98 -10.88 -24.80
C LEU A 411 -9.62 -11.50 -25.04
N LYS A 412 -8.90 -11.87 -23.97
CA LYS A 412 -7.58 -12.52 -24.08
C LYS A 412 -7.59 -13.73 -25.01
N ASP A 413 -8.57 -14.61 -24.85
CA ASP A 413 -8.66 -15.86 -25.64
C ASP A 413 -9.39 -15.65 -26.99
N SER A 414 -9.91 -14.46 -27.25
CA SER A 414 -10.61 -14.12 -28.49
C SER A 414 -9.67 -13.88 -29.67
N HIS A 415 -10.21 -13.83 -30.89
CA HIS A 415 -9.45 -13.44 -32.08
C HIS A 415 -8.78 -12.06 -31.91
N LEU A 416 -9.51 -11.10 -31.33
CA LEU A 416 -9.01 -9.74 -31.10
C LEU A 416 -7.83 -9.73 -30.11
N GLY A 417 -7.93 -10.49 -29.02
CA GLY A 417 -6.83 -10.66 -28.06
C GLY A 417 -5.58 -11.27 -28.69
N ARG A 418 -5.76 -12.29 -29.53
CA ARG A 418 -4.66 -12.89 -30.28
C ARG A 418 -4.03 -11.93 -31.29
N SER A 419 -4.82 -11.09 -31.95
CA SER A 419 -4.27 -10.05 -32.83
C SER A 419 -3.49 -8.98 -32.08
N TRP A 420 -3.90 -8.60 -30.87
CA TRP A 420 -3.13 -7.69 -30.01
C TRP A 420 -1.79 -8.29 -29.60
N MET A 421 -1.79 -9.55 -29.15
CA MET A 421 -0.56 -10.24 -28.77
C MET A 421 0.39 -10.37 -29.98
N ALA A 422 -0.12 -10.69 -31.17
CA ALA A 422 0.71 -10.74 -32.38
C ALA A 422 1.30 -9.36 -32.73
N LEU A 423 0.50 -8.29 -32.64
CA LEU A 423 0.95 -6.91 -32.87
C LEU A 423 2.04 -6.47 -31.88
N ARG A 424 1.94 -6.92 -30.62
CA ARG A 424 2.92 -6.63 -29.56
C ARG A 424 4.28 -7.27 -29.82
N GLU A 425 4.31 -8.48 -30.37
CA GLU A 425 5.55 -9.19 -30.66
C GLU A 425 6.29 -8.57 -31.85
N ASP A 426 5.60 -8.39 -32.98
CA ASP A 426 6.14 -7.73 -34.16
C ASP A 426 5.00 -7.16 -35.04
N GLU A 427 4.92 -5.83 -35.10
CA GLU A 427 3.88 -5.12 -35.84
C GLU A 427 3.97 -5.36 -37.37
N ASP A 428 5.18 -5.45 -37.92
CA ASP A 428 5.39 -5.56 -39.36
C ASP A 428 5.10 -7.00 -39.83
N VAL A 429 5.46 -8.01 -39.01
CA VAL A 429 5.08 -9.41 -39.25
C VAL A 429 3.57 -9.61 -39.09
N ALA A 430 2.95 -9.01 -38.07
CA ALA A 430 1.50 -9.09 -37.89
C ALA A 430 0.74 -8.52 -39.11
N GLU A 431 1.20 -7.39 -39.65
CA GLU A 431 0.64 -6.78 -40.86
C GLU A 431 0.82 -7.68 -42.09
N ALA A 432 2.00 -8.30 -42.26
CA ALA A 432 2.25 -9.26 -43.35
C ALA A 432 1.35 -10.51 -43.26
N MET A 433 0.95 -10.91 -42.05
CA MET A 433 0.00 -12.00 -41.80
C MET A 433 -1.48 -11.58 -41.97
N GLY A 434 -1.74 -10.36 -42.43
CA GLY A 434 -3.08 -9.85 -42.74
C GLY A 434 -3.82 -9.19 -41.57
N ILE A 435 -3.14 -8.90 -40.45
CA ILE A 435 -3.75 -8.18 -39.32
C ILE A 435 -3.78 -6.69 -39.62
N ASN A 436 -4.97 -6.09 -39.59
CA ASN A 436 -5.11 -4.64 -39.75
C ASN A 436 -4.61 -3.91 -38.49
N LYS A 437 -3.42 -3.31 -38.55
CA LYS A 437 -2.81 -2.57 -37.44
C LYS A 437 -3.68 -1.40 -36.94
N VAL A 438 -4.39 -0.71 -37.83
CA VAL A 438 -5.20 0.46 -37.48
C VAL A 438 -6.39 0.05 -36.61
N ILE A 439 -7.20 -0.89 -37.09
CA ILE A 439 -8.37 -1.38 -36.35
C ILE A 439 -7.94 -2.01 -35.03
N THR A 440 -6.86 -2.79 -35.06
CA THR A 440 -6.34 -3.49 -33.88
C THR A 440 -5.87 -2.51 -32.80
N LYS A 441 -5.11 -1.45 -33.16
CA LYS A 441 -4.69 -0.39 -32.23
C LYS A 441 -5.88 0.42 -31.71
N LEU A 442 -6.80 0.84 -32.58
CA LEU A 442 -7.99 1.60 -32.17
C LEU A 442 -8.89 0.81 -31.22
N LEU A 443 -9.08 -0.50 -31.46
CA LEU A 443 -9.83 -1.36 -30.56
C LEU A 443 -9.13 -1.53 -29.20
N ALA A 444 -7.80 -1.58 -29.16
CA ALA A 444 -7.05 -1.62 -27.90
C ALA A 444 -7.35 -0.35 -27.08
N PHE A 445 -7.20 0.84 -27.69
CA PHE A 445 -7.49 2.12 -27.05
C PHE A 445 -8.96 2.26 -26.65
N ALA A 446 -9.89 1.85 -27.51
CA ALA A 446 -11.33 1.84 -27.21
C ALA A 446 -11.64 0.98 -25.99
N MET A 447 -11.07 -0.22 -25.88
CA MET A 447 -11.29 -1.11 -24.75
C MET A 447 -10.63 -0.61 -23.46
N GLY A 448 -9.44 -0.02 -23.54
CA GLY A 448 -8.81 0.67 -22.43
C GLY A 448 -9.66 1.85 -21.94
N ALA A 449 -10.12 2.68 -22.86
CA ALA A 449 -10.97 3.84 -22.56
C ALA A 449 -12.35 3.44 -22.00
N LEU A 450 -12.89 2.29 -22.41
CA LEU A 450 -14.13 1.73 -21.86
C LEU A 450 -14.01 1.49 -20.34
N PHE A 451 -12.96 0.80 -19.91
CA PHE A 451 -12.73 0.50 -18.50
C PHE A 451 -12.26 1.74 -17.72
N SER A 452 -11.37 2.56 -18.30
CA SER A 452 -10.95 3.82 -17.68
C SER A 452 -12.12 4.79 -17.48
N GLY A 453 -13.00 4.92 -18.47
CA GLY A 453 -14.21 5.75 -18.42
C GLY A 453 -15.21 5.27 -17.37
N LEU A 454 -15.43 3.94 -17.27
CA LEU A 454 -16.23 3.36 -16.18
C LEU A 454 -15.60 3.64 -14.81
N GLY A 455 -14.28 3.52 -14.68
CA GLY A 455 -13.55 3.88 -13.46
C GLY A 455 -13.76 5.35 -13.09
N GLY A 456 -13.73 6.25 -14.08
CA GLY A 456 -13.96 7.69 -13.92
C GLY A 456 -15.37 8.01 -13.45
N ALA A 457 -16.37 7.38 -14.07
CA ALA A 457 -17.76 7.49 -13.65
C ALA A 457 -17.94 7.04 -12.19
N LEU A 458 -17.42 5.87 -11.82
CA LEU A 458 -17.50 5.38 -10.44
C LEU A 458 -16.77 6.27 -9.43
N PHE A 459 -15.63 6.84 -9.81
CA PHE A 459 -14.91 7.80 -9.00
C PHE A 459 -15.69 9.10 -8.75
N ALA A 460 -16.29 9.66 -9.80
CA ALA A 460 -17.11 10.86 -9.72
C ALA A 460 -18.27 10.67 -8.72
N THR A 461 -18.93 9.52 -8.78
CA THR A 461 -19.99 9.15 -7.84
C THR A 461 -19.49 8.88 -6.43
N LYS A 462 -18.31 8.27 -6.28
CA LYS A 462 -17.70 7.99 -4.97
C LYS A 462 -17.41 9.29 -4.21
N ILE A 463 -16.80 10.27 -4.86
CA ILE A 463 -16.46 11.55 -4.23
C ILE A 463 -17.70 12.47 -4.16
N GLY A 464 -18.63 12.35 -5.09
CA GLY A 464 -19.79 13.25 -5.24
C GLY A 464 -19.44 14.57 -5.92
N SER A 465 -18.18 14.74 -6.32
CA SER A 465 -17.67 15.86 -7.10
C SER A 465 -16.45 15.45 -7.91
N VAL A 466 -16.15 16.23 -8.95
CA VAL A 466 -15.05 15.99 -9.87
C VAL A 466 -14.27 17.28 -10.06
N TYR A 467 -12.98 17.25 -9.73
CA TYR A 467 -12.07 18.39 -9.85
C TYR A 467 -10.93 18.09 -10.83
N PRO A 468 -10.42 19.09 -11.59
CA PRO A 468 -9.38 18.85 -12.59
C PRO A 468 -8.08 18.29 -12.00
N GLN A 469 -7.75 18.65 -10.76
CA GLN A 469 -6.52 18.26 -10.07
C GLN A 469 -6.48 16.75 -9.73
N SER A 470 -7.64 16.10 -9.66
CA SER A 470 -7.76 14.65 -9.44
C SER A 470 -7.23 13.82 -10.63
N PHE A 471 -7.08 14.44 -11.80
CA PHE A 471 -6.67 13.80 -13.06
C PHE A 471 -5.22 14.13 -13.41
N SER A 472 -4.30 13.85 -12.48
CA SER A 472 -2.88 14.13 -12.65
C SER A 472 -2.13 12.95 -13.29
N PHE A 473 -1.03 13.25 -13.96
CA PHE A 473 -0.15 12.25 -14.59
C PHE A 473 0.30 11.13 -13.63
N ILE A 474 0.50 11.44 -12.34
CA ILE A 474 0.89 10.44 -11.34
C ILE A 474 -0.14 9.32 -11.19
N VAL A 475 -1.43 9.59 -11.44
CA VAL A 475 -2.49 8.57 -11.43
C VAL A 475 -2.23 7.54 -12.54
N SER A 476 -1.88 7.98 -13.76
CA SER A 476 -1.51 7.08 -14.86
C SER A 476 -0.31 6.20 -14.48
N ILE A 477 0.73 6.78 -13.86
CA ILE A 477 1.91 6.02 -13.41
C ILE A 477 1.52 4.97 -12.37
N ASN A 478 0.68 5.33 -11.40
CA ASN A 478 0.23 4.38 -10.38
C ASN A 478 -0.54 3.21 -11.00
N ILE A 479 -1.37 3.45 -12.01
CA ILE A 479 -2.09 2.38 -12.72
C ILE A 479 -1.12 1.53 -13.53
N LEU A 480 -0.13 2.14 -14.20
CA LEU A 480 0.90 1.42 -14.93
C LEU A 480 1.73 0.52 -13.99
N SER A 481 2.04 0.98 -12.77
CA SER A 481 2.79 0.21 -11.78
C SER A 481 2.07 -1.06 -11.28
N LEU A 482 0.76 -1.16 -11.53
CA LEU A 482 -0.06 -2.31 -11.17
C LEU A 482 0.06 -3.47 -12.19
N ILE A 483 0.49 -3.17 -13.42
CA ILE A 483 0.62 -4.09 -14.56
C ILE A 483 2.07 -4.53 -14.67
#